data_AF-A0A8T5HMW1-F1
#
_entry.id   AF-A0A8T5HMW1-F1
#
_cell.length_a   1.000
_cell.length_b   1.000
_cell.length_c   1.000
_cell.angle_alpha   90.00
_cell.angle_beta   90.00
_cell.angle_gamma   90.00
#
_symmetry.space_group_name_H-M   'P 1'
#
loop_
_entity.id
_entity.type
_entity.pdbx_description
1 polymer ?
#
loop_
_entity_poly.entity_id
_entity_poly.type
_entity_poly.pdbx_seq_one_letter_code
_entity_poly.pdbx_strand_id
1 'polypeptide(L)'
;MDNTTELLSPQQQGLIVSAAEGKPHILNHYKQDGDKKIAPKPTDEQLNVFVNLLSNEPHSLIRRMNSAISWIHSNSRRNRYVNAALELELIIEHLLFPSTGDTVSKGIPSYLPDGYTDMGHNENNLYRKGQAKIRFDKKSKELSQGLIYAKKESVEKGFGFEPTIDQIKVSEQIFCWIKKNVKYDNYEVDRHDIRAGAETVVMDSYKREDGFYGVCRQMAIWFQMMAQTAGLDSTIVKGNKFKGNIYSRHAWNKLVIEKQEYVVDTTTTQTDGSPHIILRSKLNELLYEPTEPELNCYKIKWGN
;
A
#
# COMPACT_ATOMS: atom_id res chain seq x y z
N MET A 1 15.98 15.14 19.54
CA MET A 1 15.35 13.90 19.05
C MET A 1 16.18 12.72 19.57
N ASP A 2 16.59 12.77 20.85
CA ASP A 2 17.87 12.16 21.25
C ASP A 2 17.70 10.75 21.85
N ASN A 3 16.47 10.27 22.03
CA ASN A 3 16.17 8.92 22.52
C ASN A 3 15.63 7.97 21.45
N THR A 4 15.35 8.44 20.22
CA THR A 4 14.71 7.60 19.18
C THR A 4 15.69 6.70 18.43
N THR A 5 16.97 7.05 18.35
CA THR A 5 17.99 6.26 17.63
C THR A 5 18.50 5.06 18.43
N GLU A 6 18.42 5.10 19.78
CA GLU A 6 18.76 3.95 20.64
C GLU A 6 17.77 2.79 20.53
N LEU A 7 16.55 3.06 20.04
CA LEU A 7 15.49 2.05 19.86
C LEU A 7 15.54 1.36 18.49
N LEU A 8 16.34 1.85 17.54
CA LEU A 8 16.45 1.27 16.20
C LEU A 8 17.46 0.13 16.18
N SER A 9 17.07 -1.00 15.60
CA SER A 9 17.98 -2.11 15.34
C SER A 9 19.10 -1.71 14.37
N PRO A 10 20.26 -2.40 14.38
CA PRO A 10 21.34 -2.14 13.44
C PRO A 10 20.92 -2.20 11.96
N GLN A 11 19.97 -3.09 11.62
CA GLN A 11 19.43 -3.21 10.27
C GLN A 11 18.64 -1.96 9.87
N GLN A 12 17.81 -1.43 10.78
CA GLN A 12 17.03 -0.22 10.55
C GLN A 12 17.94 1.00 10.39
N GLN A 13 18.98 1.11 11.22
CA GLN A 13 19.99 2.17 11.08
C GLN A 13 20.68 2.11 9.72
N GLY A 14 21.11 0.92 9.27
CA GLY A 14 21.70 0.75 7.94
C GLY A 14 20.75 1.13 6.80
N LEU A 15 19.46 0.80 6.92
CA LEU A 15 18.44 1.18 5.94
C LEU A 15 18.26 2.70 5.84
N ILE A 16 18.24 3.39 6.99
CA ILE A 16 18.17 4.86 7.03
C ILE A 16 19.35 5.48 6.28
N VAL A 17 20.58 5.05 6.62
CA VAL A 17 21.80 5.55 5.98
C VAL A 17 21.76 5.30 4.47
N SER A 18 21.43 4.06 4.06
CA SER A 18 21.39 3.70 2.64
C SER A 18 20.35 4.51 1.85
N ALA A 19 19.16 4.72 2.42
CA ALA A 19 18.10 5.47 1.77
C ALA A 19 18.40 6.98 1.73
N ALA A 20 18.92 7.56 2.82
CA ALA A 20 19.29 8.97 2.88
C ALA A 20 20.40 9.31 1.89
N GLU A 21 21.43 8.47 1.79
CA GLU A 21 22.54 8.67 0.84
C GLU A 21 22.19 8.28 -0.61
N GLY A 22 21.08 7.55 -0.83
CA GLY A 22 20.75 7.00 -2.15
C GLY A 22 21.76 5.96 -2.63
N LYS A 23 22.49 5.30 -1.72
CA LYS A 23 23.53 4.32 -2.02
C LYS A 23 23.10 2.92 -1.56
N PRO A 24 22.53 2.10 -2.46
CA PRO A 24 21.93 0.81 -2.10
C PRO A 24 22.97 -0.22 -1.62
N HIS A 25 24.22 -0.11 -2.07
CA HIS A 25 25.30 -1.03 -1.70
C HIS A 25 25.80 -0.86 -0.26
N ILE A 26 25.46 0.23 0.43
CA ILE A 26 25.90 0.50 1.82
C ILE A 26 25.57 -0.66 2.74
N LEU A 27 24.42 -1.32 2.54
CA LEU A 27 24.04 -2.43 3.39
C LEU A 27 25.07 -3.56 3.33
N ASN A 28 25.83 -3.73 2.26
CA ASN A 28 26.87 -4.76 2.18
C ASN A 28 28.18 -4.38 2.90
N HIS A 29 28.37 -3.11 3.23
CA HIS A 29 29.58 -2.62 3.89
C HIS A 29 29.34 -2.49 5.39
N TYR A 30 30.08 -3.28 6.17
CA TYR A 30 30.13 -3.14 7.62
C TYR A 30 31.35 -2.32 7.99
N LYS A 31 31.22 -1.40 8.96
CA LYS A 31 32.39 -0.88 9.64
C LYS A 31 32.88 -1.96 10.62
N GLN A 32 34.18 -2.23 10.60
CA GLN A 32 34.81 -3.05 11.62
C GLN A 32 35.19 -2.17 12.81
N ASP A 33 34.82 -2.62 14.00
CA ASP A 33 35.30 -2.09 15.27
C ASP A 33 35.80 -3.27 16.10
N GLY A 34 37.11 -3.49 16.07
CA GLY A 34 37.72 -4.77 16.48
C GLY A 34 37.12 -5.96 15.71
N ASP A 35 36.68 -6.97 16.44
CA ASP A 35 36.04 -8.18 15.86
C ASP A 35 34.55 -7.99 15.52
N LYS A 36 33.96 -6.84 15.85
CA LYS A 36 32.53 -6.59 15.67
C LYS A 36 32.26 -5.88 14.35
N LYS A 37 31.30 -6.42 13.60
CA LYS A 37 30.69 -5.73 12.45
C LYS A 37 29.59 -4.80 12.96
N ILE A 38 29.82 -3.50 12.86
CA ILE A 38 28.87 -2.48 13.30
C ILE A 38 28.17 -1.90 12.08
N ALA A 39 26.84 -1.81 12.15
CA ALA A 39 26.05 -1.09 11.15
C ALA A 39 26.31 0.42 11.30
N PRO A 40 26.39 1.19 10.21
CA PRO A 40 26.56 2.63 10.32
C PRO A 40 25.37 3.25 11.07
N LYS A 41 25.67 3.98 12.14
CA LYS A 41 24.67 4.82 12.81
C LYS A 41 24.38 6.03 11.91
N PRO A 42 23.10 6.39 11.68
CA PRO A 42 22.78 7.55 10.87
C PRO A 42 23.17 8.84 11.60
N THR A 43 23.65 9.82 10.84
CA THR A 43 23.85 11.20 11.33
C THR A 43 22.50 11.93 11.42
N ASP A 44 22.45 13.04 12.15
CA ASP A 44 21.24 13.89 12.22
C ASP A 44 20.80 14.38 10.83
N GLU A 45 21.76 14.72 9.97
CA GLU A 45 21.49 15.09 8.58
C GLU A 45 20.82 13.95 7.81
N GLN A 46 21.33 12.72 7.93
CA GLN A 46 20.76 11.54 7.28
C GLN A 46 19.36 11.23 7.80
N LEU A 47 19.13 11.37 9.12
CA LEU A 47 17.81 11.22 9.72
C LEU A 47 16.83 12.26 9.17
N ASN A 48 17.26 13.52 9.06
CA ASN A 48 16.43 14.59 8.51
C ASN A 48 16.07 14.35 7.04
N VAL A 49 17.04 13.94 6.20
CA VAL A 49 16.78 13.56 4.80
C VAL A 49 15.78 12.40 4.72
N PHE A 50 15.99 11.38 5.54
CA PHE A 50 15.14 10.20 5.56
C PHE A 50 13.69 10.53 5.97
N VAL A 51 13.51 11.33 7.03
CA VAL A 51 12.19 11.80 7.48
C VAL A 51 11.52 12.66 6.41
N ASN A 52 12.27 13.58 5.79
CA ASN A 52 11.77 14.43 4.73
C ASN A 52 11.27 13.63 3.51
N LEU A 53 11.99 12.56 3.13
CA LEU A 53 11.58 11.64 2.07
C LEU A 53 10.30 10.91 2.42
N LEU A 54 10.11 10.45 3.67
CA LEU A 54 8.88 9.77 4.06
C LEU A 54 7.66 10.69 4.02
N SER A 55 7.81 11.94 4.47
CA SER A 55 6.71 12.91 4.50
C SER A 55 6.28 13.37 3.11
N ASN A 56 7.22 13.53 2.18
CA ASN A 56 6.94 14.14 0.88
C ASN A 56 6.94 13.14 -0.29
N GLU A 57 7.72 12.07 -0.20
CA GLU A 57 7.89 11.08 -1.28
C GLU A 57 7.93 9.63 -0.72
N PRO A 58 6.92 9.18 0.04
CA PRO A 58 6.97 7.90 0.75
C PRO A 58 7.26 6.69 -0.17
N HIS A 59 6.68 6.68 -1.38
CA HIS A 59 6.95 5.63 -2.37
C HIS A 59 8.41 5.61 -2.86
N SER A 60 9.06 6.78 -2.96
CA SER A 60 10.48 6.91 -3.33
C SER A 60 11.37 6.35 -2.21
N LEU A 61 11.04 6.66 -0.96
CA LEU A 61 11.73 6.13 0.20
C LEU A 61 11.64 4.59 0.28
N ILE A 62 10.45 4.04 0.10
CA ILE A 62 10.25 2.59 0.12
C ILE A 62 11.03 1.92 -1.00
N ARG A 63 11.03 2.49 -2.22
CA ARG A 63 11.85 2.01 -3.34
C ARG A 63 13.34 2.05 -3.02
N ARG A 64 13.84 3.11 -2.37
CA ARG A 64 15.25 3.20 -1.92
C ARG A 64 15.61 2.06 -0.99
N MET A 65 14.77 1.80 0.01
CA MET A 65 15.00 0.71 0.96
C MET A 65 14.92 -0.65 0.27
N ASN A 66 13.88 -0.93 -0.52
CA ASN A 66 13.73 -2.21 -1.22
C ASN A 66 14.90 -2.46 -2.20
N SER A 67 15.35 -1.40 -2.90
CA SER A 67 16.55 -1.46 -3.74
C SER A 67 17.78 -1.78 -2.91
N ALA A 68 18.03 -1.09 -1.79
CA ALA A 68 19.18 -1.40 -0.93
C ALA A 68 19.21 -2.87 -0.46
N ILE A 69 18.04 -3.42 -0.10
CA ILE A 69 17.92 -4.80 0.35
C ILE A 69 18.19 -5.79 -0.78
N SER A 70 17.84 -5.47 -2.03
CA SER A 70 18.05 -6.37 -3.18
C SER A 70 19.52 -6.67 -3.45
N TRP A 71 20.42 -5.75 -3.08
CA TRP A 71 21.88 -5.94 -3.19
C TRP A 71 22.44 -6.95 -2.17
N ILE A 72 21.63 -7.43 -1.22
CA ILE A 72 22.07 -8.41 -0.22
C ILE A 72 21.99 -9.82 -0.81
N HIS A 73 23.15 -10.43 -1.06
CA HIS A 73 23.24 -11.77 -1.66
C HIS A 73 22.73 -12.91 -0.74
N SER A 74 22.93 -12.80 0.57
CA SER A 74 22.49 -13.83 1.51
C SER A 74 20.97 -13.77 1.75
N ASN A 75 20.23 -14.82 1.40
CA ASN A 75 18.77 -14.89 1.57
C ASN A 75 18.33 -14.71 3.03
N SER A 76 19.00 -15.36 3.98
CA SER A 76 18.66 -15.23 5.41
C SER A 76 18.87 -13.79 5.90
N ARG A 77 19.93 -13.13 5.42
CA ARG A 77 20.20 -11.73 5.72
C ARG A 77 19.19 -10.80 5.07
N ARG A 78 18.86 -11.02 3.80
CA ARG A 78 17.86 -10.27 3.05
C ARG A 78 16.50 -10.32 3.75
N ASN A 79 16.07 -11.51 4.19
CA ASN A 79 14.84 -11.69 4.95
C ASN A 79 14.83 -10.89 6.26
N ARG A 80 15.95 -10.83 7.00
CA ARG A 80 16.04 -9.97 8.20
C ARG A 80 15.85 -8.50 7.86
N TYR A 81 16.45 -8.04 6.76
CA TYR A 81 16.31 -6.66 6.31
C TYR A 81 14.91 -6.33 5.78
N VAL A 82 14.23 -7.27 5.13
CA VAL A 82 12.81 -7.11 4.73
C VAL A 82 11.93 -6.85 5.96
N ASN A 83 12.08 -7.66 7.01
CA ASN A 83 11.32 -7.47 8.26
C ASN A 83 11.68 -6.14 8.93
N ALA A 84 12.97 -5.85 9.06
CA ALA A 84 13.45 -4.61 9.65
C ALA A 84 12.94 -3.36 8.90
N ALA A 85 12.86 -3.42 7.56
CA ALA A 85 12.33 -2.32 6.75
C ALA A 85 10.83 -2.11 6.98
N LEU A 86 10.03 -3.19 7.02
CA LEU A 86 8.61 -3.07 7.34
C LEU A 86 8.42 -2.51 8.76
N GLU A 87 9.14 -3.03 9.76
CA GLU A 87 9.08 -2.51 11.12
C GLU A 87 9.47 -1.03 11.20
N LEU A 88 10.50 -0.63 10.45
CA LEU A 88 10.93 0.77 10.36
C LEU A 88 9.80 1.63 9.78
N GLU A 89 9.24 1.25 8.63
CA GLU A 89 8.09 1.93 8.00
C GLU A 89 6.97 2.14 9.01
N LEU A 90 6.60 1.12 9.78
CA LEU A 90 5.54 1.20 10.78
C LEU A 90 5.88 2.11 11.97
N ILE A 91 7.12 2.05 12.47
CA ILE A 91 7.58 2.93 13.55
C ILE A 91 7.46 4.38 13.11
N ILE A 92 7.94 4.71 11.92
CA ILE A 92 8.01 6.10 11.48
C ILE A 92 6.64 6.61 11.05
N GLU A 93 5.82 5.77 10.41
CA GLU A 93 4.42 6.11 10.14
C GLU A 93 3.70 6.52 11.43
N HIS A 94 3.87 5.75 12.50
CA HIS A 94 3.28 6.07 13.79
C HIS A 94 3.82 7.37 14.41
N LEU A 95 5.08 7.73 14.12
CA LEU A 95 5.68 8.97 14.62
C LEU A 95 5.25 10.21 13.80
N LEU A 96 5.16 10.09 12.48
CA LEU A 96 4.80 11.19 11.57
C LEU A 96 3.29 11.40 11.46
N PHE A 97 2.56 10.31 11.53
CA PHE A 97 1.11 10.28 11.54
C PHE A 97 0.69 9.63 12.86
N PRO A 98 0.97 10.28 14.01
CA PRO A 98 0.49 9.76 15.28
C PRO A 98 -1.03 9.64 15.19
N SER A 99 -1.60 8.82 16.08
CA SER A 99 -3.04 8.74 16.30
C SER A 99 -3.56 10.07 16.84
N THR A 100 -3.48 11.11 16.03
CA THR A 100 -4.14 12.38 16.19
C THR A 100 -5.62 12.10 16.05
N GLY A 101 -6.46 12.91 16.68
CA GLY A 101 -7.90 12.83 16.44
C GLY A 101 -8.27 13.03 14.96
N ASP A 102 -9.55 13.28 14.70
CA ASP A 102 -10.17 13.34 13.37
C ASP A 102 -9.67 14.51 12.46
N THR A 103 -8.37 14.67 12.22
CA THR A 103 -7.85 15.60 11.21
C THR A 103 -7.91 14.91 9.85
N VAL A 104 -8.92 15.27 9.06
CA VAL A 104 -9.32 14.59 7.84
C VAL A 104 -8.65 15.22 6.62
N SER A 105 -7.91 14.42 5.85
CA SER A 105 -7.52 14.79 4.48
C SER A 105 -8.72 14.65 3.55
N LYS A 106 -8.90 15.61 2.62
CA LYS A 106 -9.92 15.48 1.56
C LYS A 106 -9.52 14.32 0.63
N GLY A 107 -10.30 13.23 0.65
CA GLY A 107 -10.06 12.05 -0.19
C GLY A 107 -9.17 10.98 0.44
N ILE A 108 -9.03 9.83 -0.23
CA ILE A 108 -8.12 8.77 0.18
C ILE A 108 -6.74 9.09 -0.41
N PRO A 109 -5.69 9.28 0.41
CA PRO A 109 -4.35 9.56 -0.09
C PRO A 109 -3.80 8.35 -0.85
N SER A 110 -2.83 8.59 -1.73
CA SER A 110 -2.08 7.53 -2.41
C SER A 110 -1.18 6.74 -1.46
N TYR A 111 -0.90 7.27 -0.25
CA TYR A 111 -0.19 6.59 0.84
C TYR A 111 -1.08 6.45 2.08
N LEU A 112 -1.31 5.24 2.57
CA LEU A 112 -2.15 4.98 3.74
C LEU A 112 -1.24 4.73 4.95
N PRO A 113 -1.11 5.67 5.92
CA PRO A 113 -0.35 5.40 7.13
C PRO A 113 -1.05 4.38 8.05
N ASP A 114 -0.27 3.74 8.91
CA ASP A 114 -0.79 2.97 10.04
C ASP A 114 -1.75 3.83 10.86
N GLY A 115 -2.94 3.31 11.13
CA GLY A 115 -3.99 4.04 11.85
C GLY A 115 -4.70 5.14 11.06
N TYR A 116 -4.54 5.24 9.73
CA TYR A 116 -5.32 6.16 8.88
C TYR A 116 -6.83 5.99 9.09
N THR A 117 -7.65 6.91 8.61
CA THR A 117 -9.11 6.83 8.67
C THR A 117 -9.71 7.51 7.43
N ASP A 118 -10.14 6.70 6.46
CA ASP A 118 -10.88 7.19 5.28
C ASP A 118 -12.31 7.56 5.70
N MET A 119 -12.81 8.70 5.23
CA MET A 119 -14.11 9.21 5.64
C MET A 119 -15.16 8.93 4.55
N GLY A 120 -15.92 7.84 4.70
CA GLY A 120 -16.98 7.39 3.76
C GLY A 120 -18.13 8.37 3.50
N HIS A 121 -19.06 7.99 2.61
CA HIS A 121 -20.16 8.84 2.09
C HIS A 121 -21.51 8.55 2.78
N ASN A 122 -22.30 9.60 3.08
CA ASN A 122 -23.69 9.54 3.55
C ASN A 122 -24.49 10.69 2.89
N GLU A 123 -25.80 10.54 2.69
CA GLU A 123 -26.67 11.48 1.94
C GLU A 123 -27.56 12.37 2.85
N ASN A 124 -27.61 12.16 4.18
CA ASN A 124 -28.39 13.01 5.11
C ASN A 124 -27.55 14.04 5.87
N ASN A 125 -27.83 15.34 5.66
CA ASN A 125 -26.90 16.47 5.89
C ASN A 125 -26.93 17.11 7.30
N LEU A 126 -27.63 16.56 8.28
CA LEU A 126 -27.88 17.26 9.58
C LEU A 126 -27.12 16.69 10.79
N TYR A 127 -26.58 15.49 10.66
CA TYR A 127 -25.53 14.92 11.49
C TYR A 127 -24.76 14.02 10.55
N ARG A 128 -23.47 14.24 10.27
CA ARG A 128 -22.70 13.18 9.60
C ARG A 128 -21.63 12.60 10.52
N LYS A 129 -22.08 12.17 11.71
CA LYS A 129 -21.61 10.93 12.34
C LYS A 129 -21.88 9.80 11.32
N GLY A 130 -20.87 9.04 10.91
CA GLY A 130 -21.04 7.96 9.92
C GLY A 130 -20.29 8.16 8.60
N GLN A 131 -19.13 8.80 8.64
CA GLN A 131 -18.09 8.55 7.64
C GLN A 131 -17.41 7.22 8.02
N ALA A 132 -17.24 6.32 7.05
CA ALA A 132 -16.78 4.96 7.33
C ALA A 132 -15.29 4.90 7.67
N LYS A 133 -14.93 5.08 8.95
CA LYS A 133 -13.54 5.19 9.38
C LYS A 133 -12.71 3.95 9.00
N ILE A 134 -11.77 4.02 8.06
CA ILE A 134 -10.93 2.84 7.80
C ILE A 134 -9.67 2.90 8.62
N ARG A 135 -9.63 2.19 9.75
CA ARG A 135 -8.40 2.00 10.51
C ARG A 135 -7.64 0.80 9.98
N PHE A 136 -6.44 1.07 9.49
CA PHE A 136 -5.49 0.03 9.15
C PHE A 136 -4.59 -0.19 10.37
N ASP A 137 -4.55 -1.41 10.90
CA ASP A 137 -3.51 -1.82 11.83
C ASP A 137 -2.55 -2.74 11.08
N LYS A 138 -1.50 -2.16 10.52
CA LYS A 138 -0.52 -2.90 9.73
C LYS A 138 0.31 -3.88 10.58
N LYS A 139 0.17 -3.84 11.91
CA LYS A 139 0.87 -4.75 12.84
C LYS A 139 0.13 -6.06 13.02
N SER A 140 -1.10 -6.21 12.51
CA SER A 140 -1.79 -7.49 12.60
C SER A 140 -0.98 -8.60 11.93
N LYS A 141 -1.01 -9.80 12.54
CA LYS A 141 -0.15 -10.91 12.12
C LYS A 141 -0.37 -11.30 10.66
N GLU A 142 -1.61 -11.25 10.20
CA GLU A 142 -1.92 -11.64 8.83
C GLU A 142 -1.77 -10.50 7.83
N LEU A 143 -2.05 -9.25 8.23
CA LEU A 143 -1.72 -8.09 7.39
C LEU A 143 -0.22 -8.01 7.17
N SER A 144 0.57 -8.12 8.23
CA SER A 144 2.04 -8.14 8.12
C SER A 144 2.56 -9.25 7.22
N GLN A 145 1.92 -10.43 7.14
CA GLN A 145 2.31 -11.47 6.17
C GLN A 145 2.13 -11.04 4.71
N GLY A 146 1.00 -10.41 4.37
CA GLY A 146 0.77 -9.86 3.03
C GLY A 146 1.75 -8.72 2.70
N LEU A 147 2.01 -7.83 3.66
CA LEU A 147 2.97 -6.73 3.51
C LEU A 147 4.41 -7.27 3.31
N ILE A 148 4.82 -8.26 4.11
CA ILE A 148 6.12 -8.94 3.95
C ILE A 148 6.21 -9.61 2.58
N TYR A 149 5.14 -10.28 2.13
CA TYR A 149 5.10 -10.89 0.80
C TYR A 149 5.33 -9.85 -0.30
N ALA A 150 4.57 -8.76 -0.29
CA ALA A 150 4.72 -7.69 -1.28
C ALA A 150 6.12 -7.05 -1.26
N LYS A 151 6.70 -6.84 -0.07
CA LYS A 151 8.06 -6.33 0.06
C LYS A 151 9.09 -7.31 -0.50
N LYS A 152 8.94 -8.61 -0.25
CA LYS A 152 9.84 -9.64 -0.82
C LYS A 152 9.80 -9.65 -2.32
N GLU A 153 8.60 -9.64 -2.92
CA GLU A 153 8.44 -9.59 -4.38
C GLU A 153 9.18 -8.38 -4.96
N SER A 154 9.03 -7.20 -4.34
CA SER A 154 9.76 -6.00 -4.75
C SER A 154 11.28 -6.14 -4.65
N VAL A 155 11.76 -6.61 -3.49
CA VAL A 155 13.18 -6.80 -3.21
C VAL A 155 13.80 -7.84 -4.14
N GLU A 156 13.10 -8.93 -4.46
CA GLU A 156 13.61 -10.00 -5.33
C GLU A 156 13.74 -9.56 -6.78
N LYS A 157 12.84 -8.70 -7.26
CA LYS A 157 12.98 -8.06 -8.56
C LYS A 157 14.01 -6.93 -8.56
N GLY A 158 14.42 -6.48 -7.37
CA GLY A 158 15.43 -5.44 -7.20
C GLY A 158 15.06 -4.12 -7.84
N PHE A 159 13.76 -3.82 -7.99
CA PHE A 159 13.36 -2.61 -8.70
C PHE A 159 13.79 -1.36 -7.93
N GLY A 160 14.50 -0.48 -8.63
CA GLY A 160 15.03 0.77 -8.10
C GLY A 160 14.08 1.94 -8.32
N PHE A 161 14.66 3.10 -8.61
CA PHE A 161 13.91 4.35 -8.84
C PHE A 161 13.14 4.34 -10.16
N GLU A 162 13.73 3.74 -11.19
CA GLU A 162 13.13 3.70 -12.52
C GLU A 162 11.96 2.71 -12.55
N PRO A 163 10.82 3.09 -13.14
CA PRO A 163 9.74 2.16 -13.36
C PRO A 163 10.13 1.13 -14.42
N THR A 164 9.64 -0.10 -14.29
CA THR A 164 10.07 -1.23 -15.13
C THR A 164 8.95 -2.25 -15.33
N ILE A 165 9.15 -3.17 -16.28
CA ILE A 165 8.37 -4.40 -16.45
C ILE A 165 8.21 -5.16 -15.12
N ASP A 166 9.17 -5.06 -14.20
CA ASP A 166 9.09 -5.76 -12.94
C ASP A 166 8.11 -5.13 -11.94
N GLN A 167 7.80 -3.83 -12.06
CA GLN A 167 6.72 -3.22 -11.28
C GLN A 167 5.34 -3.79 -11.67
N ILE A 168 5.12 -4.02 -12.96
CA ILE A 168 3.92 -4.70 -13.47
C ILE A 168 3.86 -6.11 -12.86
N LYS A 169 4.92 -6.91 -12.99
CA LYS A 169 4.97 -8.26 -12.42
C LYS A 169 4.70 -8.29 -10.92
N VAL A 170 5.27 -7.34 -10.16
CA VAL A 170 5.07 -7.27 -8.71
C VAL A 170 3.61 -6.93 -8.39
N SER A 171 2.99 -6.02 -9.15
CA SER A 171 1.56 -5.75 -9.00
C SER A 171 0.67 -6.96 -9.36
N GLU A 172 1.05 -7.77 -10.36
CA GLU A 172 0.37 -9.03 -10.69
C GLU A 172 0.51 -10.04 -9.54
N GLN A 173 1.69 -10.17 -8.93
CA GLN A 173 1.90 -11.06 -7.77
C GLN A 173 1.08 -10.62 -6.56
N ILE A 174 1.02 -9.32 -6.28
CA ILE A 174 0.16 -8.76 -5.22
C ILE A 174 -1.31 -9.09 -5.51
N PHE A 175 -1.77 -8.88 -6.75
CA PHE A 175 -3.13 -9.22 -7.18
C PHE A 175 -3.42 -10.71 -6.94
N CYS A 176 -2.54 -11.61 -7.42
CA CYS A 176 -2.69 -13.06 -7.26
C CYS A 176 -2.71 -13.48 -5.80
N TRP A 177 -1.86 -12.88 -4.97
CA TRP A 177 -1.84 -13.12 -3.53
C TRP A 177 -3.19 -12.75 -2.90
N ILE A 178 -3.74 -11.58 -3.23
CA ILE A 178 -5.03 -11.13 -2.70
C ILE A 178 -6.14 -12.09 -3.16
N LYS A 179 -6.20 -12.43 -4.45
CA LYS A 179 -7.19 -13.38 -5.00
C LYS A 179 -7.16 -14.74 -4.33
N LYS A 180 -5.98 -15.20 -3.93
CA LYS A 180 -5.78 -16.49 -3.25
C LYS A 180 -6.14 -16.44 -1.76
N ASN A 181 -5.85 -15.34 -1.08
CA ASN A 181 -5.90 -15.25 0.38
C ASN A 181 -7.09 -14.44 0.92
N VAL A 182 -7.76 -13.66 0.08
CA VAL A 182 -8.94 -12.85 0.42
C VAL A 182 -10.13 -13.32 -0.41
N LYS A 183 -11.11 -13.91 0.27
CA LYS A 183 -12.35 -14.42 -0.32
C LYS A 183 -13.33 -13.27 -0.55
N TYR A 184 -13.98 -13.28 -1.71
CA TYR A 184 -15.00 -12.28 -1.99
C TYR A 184 -16.27 -12.58 -1.18
N ASP A 185 -16.73 -11.59 -0.43
CA ASP A 185 -17.83 -11.77 0.52
C ASP A 185 -19.19 -11.42 -0.11
N ASN A 186 -19.71 -12.32 -0.95
CA ASN A 186 -21.00 -12.12 -1.62
C ASN A 186 -22.15 -11.84 -0.63
N TYR A 187 -22.08 -12.44 0.57
CA TYR A 187 -23.10 -12.28 1.59
C TYR A 187 -23.14 -10.87 2.20
N GLU A 188 -21.96 -10.24 2.35
CA GLU A 188 -21.89 -8.85 2.79
C GLU A 188 -22.22 -7.85 1.68
N VAL A 189 -22.05 -8.19 0.39
CA VAL A 189 -22.53 -7.36 -0.74
C VAL A 189 -24.04 -7.15 -0.64
N ASP A 190 -24.80 -8.23 -0.45
CA ASP A 190 -26.27 -8.19 -0.37
C ASP A 190 -26.78 -7.41 0.86
N ARG A 191 -25.97 -7.35 1.93
CA ARG A 191 -26.26 -6.56 3.13
C ARG A 191 -25.80 -5.09 3.02
N HIS A 192 -24.73 -4.82 2.30
CA HIS A 192 -24.18 -3.47 2.12
C HIS A 192 -24.99 -2.63 1.13
N ASP A 193 -25.72 -3.26 0.21
CA ASP A 193 -26.77 -2.56 -0.57
C ASP A 193 -27.92 -2.06 0.33
N ILE A 194 -28.12 -2.68 1.50
CA ILE A 194 -29.16 -2.32 2.48
C ILE A 194 -28.60 -1.41 3.61
N ARG A 195 -27.27 -1.43 3.85
CA ARG A 195 -26.58 -0.69 4.94
C ARG A 195 -25.51 0.26 4.42
N ALA A 196 -25.86 1.08 3.43
CA ALA A 196 -24.98 2.13 2.95
C ALA A 196 -24.64 3.15 4.08
N GLY A 197 -23.38 3.11 4.54
CA GLY A 197 -22.64 4.31 4.97
C GLY A 197 -22.77 4.74 6.44
N ALA A 198 -22.06 4.07 7.37
CA ALA A 198 -21.68 4.69 8.65
C ALA A 198 -20.48 4.09 9.41
N GLU A 199 -20.01 2.87 9.12
CA GLU A 199 -19.19 2.12 10.09
C GLU A 199 -17.67 2.10 9.81
N THR A 200 -16.89 2.08 10.90
CA THR A 200 -15.44 1.89 10.88
C THR A 200 -15.10 0.52 10.27
N VAL A 201 -14.24 0.47 9.26
CA VAL A 201 -13.73 -0.77 8.67
C VAL A 201 -12.39 -1.09 9.31
N VAL A 202 -12.34 -2.14 10.13
CA VAL A 202 -11.13 -2.71 10.71
C VAL A 202 -10.79 -3.95 9.89
N MET A 203 -9.65 -3.99 9.19
CA MET A 203 -9.37 -5.10 8.26
C MET A 203 -9.43 -6.48 8.92
N ASP A 204 -8.96 -6.59 10.16
CA ASP A 204 -9.02 -7.83 10.93
C ASP A 204 -10.43 -8.25 11.34
N SER A 205 -11.40 -7.33 11.40
CA SER A 205 -12.80 -7.70 11.72
C SER A 205 -13.46 -8.50 10.59
N TYR A 206 -12.83 -8.56 9.41
CA TYR A 206 -13.29 -9.37 8.28
C TYR A 206 -12.58 -10.72 8.17
N LYS A 207 -11.73 -11.05 9.14
CA LYS A 207 -11.16 -12.38 9.27
C LYS A 207 -12.20 -13.33 9.84
N ARG A 208 -12.39 -14.47 9.18
CA ARG A 208 -13.19 -15.61 9.64
C ARG A 208 -12.25 -16.81 9.89
N GLU A 209 -12.78 -17.91 10.42
CA GLU A 209 -12.00 -19.11 10.71
C GLU A 209 -11.20 -19.63 9.50
N ASP A 210 -11.74 -19.49 8.30
CA ASP A 210 -11.19 -20.04 7.07
C ASP A 210 -10.57 -18.99 6.13
N GLY A 211 -10.29 -17.78 6.62
CA GLY A 211 -9.53 -16.75 5.91
C GLY A 211 -10.09 -15.34 6.01
N PHE A 212 -9.52 -14.42 5.22
CA PHE A 212 -10.03 -13.06 5.11
C PHE A 212 -11.15 -12.99 4.10
N TYR A 213 -12.15 -12.18 4.42
CA TYR A 213 -13.26 -11.87 3.55
C TYR A 213 -13.29 -10.38 3.24
N GLY A 214 -13.84 -10.02 2.09
CA GLY A 214 -13.97 -8.62 1.74
C GLY A 214 -14.82 -8.41 0.50
N VAL A 215 -15.42 -7.24 0.40
CA VAL A 215 -16.02 -6.75 -0.85
C VAL A 215 -15.01 -5.84 -1.57
N CYS A 216 -15.44 -5.20 -2.66
CA CYS A 216 -14.58 -4.35 -3.50
C CYS A 216 -13.72 -3.34 -2.72
N ARG A 217 -14.28 -2.73 -1.68
CA ARG A 217 -13.57 -1.78 -0.82
C ARG A 217 -12.39 -2.42 -0.09
N GLN A 218 -12.61 -3.53 0.64
CA GLN A 218 -11.55 -4.20 1.41
C GLN A 218 -10.47 -4.79 0.48
N MET A 219 -10.84 -5.30 -0.68
CA MET A 219 -9.87 -5.84 -1.63
C MET A 219 -9.01 -4.74 -2.27
N ALA A 220 -9.59 -3.56 -2.56
CA ALA A 220 -8.84 -2.41 -3.07
C ALA A 220 -7.88 -1.83 -2.01
N ILE A 221 -8.27 -1.91 -0.74
CA ILE A 221 -7.43 -1.57 0.42
C ILE A 221 -6.24 -2.50 0.56
N TRP A 222 -6.48 -3.81 0.50
CA TRP A 222 -5.40 -4.81 0.52
C TRP A 222 -4.38 -4.53 -0.57
N PHE A 223 -4.86 -4.27 -1.79
CA PHE A 223 -3.99 -3.96 -2.91
C PHE A 223 -3.21 -2.66 -2.67
N GLN A 224 -3.86 -1.59 -2.22
CA GLN A 224 -3.17 -0.33 -1.95
C GLN A 224 -2.07 -0.48 -0.89
N MET A 225 -2.34 -1.13 0.24
CA MET A 225 -1.32 -1.32 1.29
C MET A 225 -0.14 -2.18 0.81
N MET A 226 -0.42 -3.30 0.13
CA MET A 226 0.64 -4.16 -0.40
C MET A 226 1.45 -3.46 -1.49
N ALA A 227 0.79 -2.72 -2.39
CA ALA A 227 1.43 -1.92 -3.44
C ALA A 227 2.34 -0.86 -2.82
N GLN A 228 1.88 -0.13 -1.81
CA GLN A 228 2.67 0.87 -1.08
C GLN A 228 3.91 0.25 -0.44
N THR A 229 3.77 -0.87 0.26
CA THR A 229 4.90 -1.59 0.89
C THR A 229 5.91 -2.12 -0.13
N ALA A 230 5.45 -2.44 -1.34
CA ALA A 230 6.32 -2.74 -2.47
C ALA A 230 6.97 -1.46 -3.06
N GLY A 231 6.43 -0.27 -2.81
CA GLY A 231 6.92 1.00 -3.37
C GLY A 231 6.22 1.42 -4.67
N LEU A 232 5.06 0.82 -4.97
CA LEU A 232 4.20 1.17 -6.09
C LEU A 232 3.22 2.29 -5.69
N ASP A 233 2.99 3.23 -6.62
CA ASP A 233 2.02 4.31 -6.41
C ASP A 233 0.61 3.83 -6.76
N SER A 234 -0.20 3.59 -5.73
CA SER A 234 -1.55 3.06 -5.84
C SER A 234 -2.53 3.93 -5.06
N THR A 235 -3.63 4.29 -5.71
CA THR A 235 -4.71 5.08 -5.10
C THR A 235 -6.04 4.36 -5.25
N ILE A 236 -6.78 4.18 -4.16
CA ILE A 236 -8.16 3.68 -4.24
C ILE A 236 -9.03 4.70 -4.98
N VAL A 237 -9.78 4.15 -5.91
CA VAL A 237 -10.79 4.82 -6.70
C VAL A 237 -12.14 4.19 -6.36
N LYS A 238 -13.16 5.01 -6.18
CA LYS A 238 -14.54 4.57 -6.08
C LYS A 238 -15.22 4.83 -7.43
N GLY A 239 -16.44 4.37 -7.63
CA GLY A 239 -17.15 4.62 -8.88
C GLY A 239 -18.30 3.66 -9.08
N ASN A 240 -18.83 3.63 -10.30
CA ASN A 240 -19.92 2.75 -10.67
C ASN A 240 -19.43 1.72 -11.68
N LYS A 241 -19.56 0.45 -11.32
CA LYS A 241 -19.32 -0.67 -12.23
C LYS A 241 -20.61 -0.97 -12.99
N PHE A 242 -20.48 -1.08 -14.31
CA PHE A 242 -21.58 -1.41 -15.20
C PHE A 242 -21.50 -2.89 -15.56
N LYS A 243 -22.62 -3.61 -15.51
CA LYS A 243 -22.72 -4.99 -15.99
C LYS A 243 -24.07 -5.18 -16.68
N GLY A 244 -24.10 -5.09 -18.01
CA GLY A 244 -25.36 -4.95 -18.75
C GLY A 244 -26.10 -3.69 -18.27
N ASN A 245 -27.42 -3.72 -18.08
CA ASN A 245 -28.19 -2.54 -17.65
C ASN A 245 -28.11 -2.20 -16.14
N ILE A 246 -27.22 -2.85 -15.38
CA ILE A 246 -27.13 -2.69 -13.91
C ILE A 246 -25.92 -1.82 -13.55
N TYR A 247 -26.17 -0.83 -12.70
CA TYR A 247 -25.14 -0.01 -12.04
C TYR A 247 -24.96 -0.50 -10.60
N SER A 248 -23.73 -0.84 -10.23
CA SER A 248 -23.37 -1.12 -8.83
C SER A 248 -22.21 -0.25 -8.39
N ARG A 249 -22.27 0.29 -7.16
CA ARG A 249 -21.14 1.01 -6.55
C ARG A 249 -19.94 0.05 -6.44
N HIS A 250 -18.76 0.53 -6.77
CA HIS A 250 -17.54 -0.28 -6.85
C HIS A 250 -16.31 0.49 -6.38
N ALA A 251 -15.28 -0.25 -5.98
CA ALA A 251 -13.98 0.29 -5.63
C ALA A 251 -12.87 -0.55 -6.26
N TRP A 252 -11.83 0.12 -6.75
CA TRP A 252 -10.67 -0.47 -7.39
C TRP A 252 -9.45 0.42 -7.16
N ASN A 253 -8.30 0.06 -7.71
CA ASN A 253 -7.08 0.85 -7.59
C ASN A 253 -6.68 1.46 -8.93
N LYS A 254 -6.23 2.71 -8.89
CA LYS A 254 -5.39 3.31 -9.92
C LYS A 254 -3.93 3.12 -9.52
N LEU A 255 -3.16 2.47 -10.38
CA LEU A 255 -1.73 2.22 -10.22
C LEU A 255 -0.97 3.08 -11.23
N VAL A 256 0.05 3.82 -10.80
CA VAL A 256 0.85 4.68 -11.69
C VAL A 256 2.24 4.07 -11.89
N ILE A 257 2.58 3.72 -13.13
CA ILE A 257 3.89 3.18 -13.54
C ILE A 257 4.32 3.94 -14.82
N GLU A 258 5.52 4.52 -14.88
CA GLU A 258 6.00 5.31 -16.03
C GLU A 258 5.05 6.46 -16.46
N LYS A 259 4.38 7.11 -15.49
CA LYS A 259 3.32 8.11 -15.76
C LYS A 259 2.12 7.55 -16.54
N GLN A 260 2.07 6.24 -16.77
CA GLN A 260 0.90 5.52 -17.28
C GLN A 260 0.04 5.08 -16.11
N GLU A 261 -1.28 5.23 -16.28
CA GLU A 261 -2.26 4.91 -15.25
C GLU A 261 -2.96 3.59 -15.57
N TYR A 262 -2.82 2.63 -14.68
CA TYR A 262 -3.41 1.32 -14.78
C TYR A 262 -4.56 1.18 -13.80
N VAL A 263 -5.61 0.50 -14.22
CA VAL A 263 -6.70 0.11 -13.32
C VAL A 263 -6.45 -1.32 -12.86
N VAL A 264 -6.55 -1.56 -11.56
CA VAL A 264 -6.48 -2.89 -10.95
C VAL A 264 -7.74 -3.14 -10.14
N ASP A 265 -8.56 -4.10 -10.60
CA ASP A 265 -9.79 -4.53 -9.92
C ASP A 265 -9.61 -5.94 -9.35
N THR A 266 -9.25 -6.03 -8.07
CA THR A 266 -9.06 -7.31 -7.35
C THR A 266 -10.33 -8.15 -7.17
N THR A 267 -11.50 -7.62 -7.52
CA THR A 267 -12.78 -8.36 -7.46
C THR A 267 -13.12 -9.12 -8.74
N THR A 268 -12.37 -8.90 -9.82
CA THR A 268 -12.62 -9.59 -11.10
C THR A 268 -12.62 -11.11 -10.92
N THR A 269 -13.44 -11.82 -11.70
CA THR A 269 -13.50 -13.28 -11.68
C THR A 269 -12.27 -13.93 -12.33
N GLN A 270 -11.42 -13.15 -13.00
CA GLN A 270 -10.17 -13.62 -13.57
C GLN A 270 -9.15 -13.93 -12.46
N THR A 271 -8.43 -15.05 -12.60
CA THR A 271 -7.56 -15.60 -11.55
C THR A 271 -6.11 -15.77 -11.97
N ASP A 272 -5.76 -15.51 -13.23
CA ASP A 272 -4.44 -15.83 -13.79
C ASP A 272 -3.43 -14.68 -13.74
N GLY A 273 -3.82 -13.52 -13.22
CA GLY A 273 -2.93 -12.35 -13.15
C GLY A 273 -2.52 -11.82 -14.53
N SER A 274 -3.25 -12.20 -15.60
CA SER A 274 -2.87 -11.84 -16.96
C SER A 274 -2.83 -10.31 -17.18
N PRO A 275 -1.98 -9.81 -18.10
CA PRO A 275 -1.75 -8.38 -18.34
C PRO A 275 -2.99 -7.56 -18.73
N HIS A 276 -4.14 -8.20 -18.95
CA HIS A 276 -5.42 -7.53 -19.17
C HIS A 276 -6.04 -6.99 -17.87
N ILE A 277 -5.56 -7.43 -16.69
CA ILE A 277 -6.02 -7.03 -15.35
C ILE A 277 -5.38 -5.71 -14.89
N ILE A 278 -4.16 -5.44 -15.38
CA ILE A 278 -3.48 -4.15 -15.32
C ILE A 278 -3.84 -3.46 -16.62
N LEU A 279 -5.01 -2.83 -16.64
CA LEU A 279 -5.52 -2.20 -17.87
C LEU A 279 -4.49 -1.16 -18.33
N ARG A 280 -3.65 -1.51 -19.31
CA ARG A 280 -2.71 -0.61 -19.97
C ARG A 280 -3.50 0.62 -20.39
N SER A 281 -3.16 1.74 -19.76
CA SER A 281 -3.82 3.02 -19.91
C SER A 281 -4.23 3.29 -21.35
N LYS A 282 -5.51 3.58 -21.55
CA LYS A 282 -5.91 4.96 -21.69
C LYS A 282 -7.21 5.12 -20.94
N LEU A 283 -7.17 5.94 -19.89
CA LEU A 283 -8.36 6.54 -19.32
C LEU A 283 -9.18 7.33 -20.39
N ASN A 284 -8.59 7.55 -21.57
CA ASN A 284 -9.18 8.17 -22.75
C ASN A 284 -9.76 7.19 -23.80
N GLU A 285 -9.43 5.89 -23.78
CA GLU A 285 -10.00 4.88 -24.71
C GLU A 285 -11.04 3.99 -24.01
N LEU A 286 -11.01 3.97 -22.70
CA LEU A 286 -12.12 3.51 -21.87
C LEU A 286 -12.91 4.76 -21.48
N LEU A 287 -14.22 4.76 -21.72
CA LEU A 287 -15.14 5.88 -21.47
C LEU A 287 -15.28 6.15 -19.97
N TYR A 288 -14.28 6.80 -19.40
CA TYR A 288 -14.21 7.22 -18.02
C TYR A 288 -14.43 8.75 -17.98
N GLU A 289 -15.63 9.19 -17.65
CA GLU A 289 -15.90 10.63 -17.45
C GLU A 289 -15.68 11.00 -15.98
N PRO A 290 -14.75 11.93 -15.67
CA PRO A 290 -14.63 12.48 -14.32
C PRO A 290 -15.86 13.33 -14.01
N THR A 291 -16.51 13.09 -12.87
CA THR A 291 -17.48 14.04 -12.31
C THR A 291 -16.75 15.07 -11.43
N GLU A 292 -17.24 16.31 -11.43
CA GLU A 292 -16.72 17.44 -10.64
C GLU A 292 -16.48 17.12 -9.15
N PRO A 293 -15.63 17.91 -8.44
CA PRO A 293 -14.66 17.42 -7.46
C PRO A 293 -15.26 17.10 -6.09
N GLU A 294 -16.10 16.07 -6.03
CA GLU A 294 -16.41 15.34 -4.82
C GLU A 294 -16.46 13.86 -5.15
N LEU A 295 -15.35 13.17 -4.84
CA LEU A 295 -15.17 11.72 -4.84
C LEU A 295 -14.85 11.10 -6.21
N ASN A 296 -13.61 10.63 -6.34
CA ASN A 296 -13.11 9.71 -7.37
C ASN A 296 -14.18 8.68 -7.73
N CYS A 297 -14.93 8.93 -8.80
CA CYS A 297 -15.98 8.09 -9.35
C CYS A 297 -15.81 8.03 -10.86
N TYR A 298 -15.67 6.83 -11.43
CA TYR A 298 -15.73 6.65 -12.88
C TYR A 298 -16.93 5.82 -13.29
N LYS A 299 -17.49 6.11 -14.47
CA LYS A 299 -18.55 5.36 -15.14
C LYS A 299 -17.91 4.35 -16.11
N ILE A 300 -18.47 3.15 -16.23
CA ILE A 300 -18.00 2.13 -17.17
C ILE A 300 -19.09 1.89 -18.22
N LYS A 301 -18.70 1.75 -19.48
CA LYS A 301 -19.56 1.20 -20.55
C LYS A 301 -18.76 0.08 -21.21
N TRP A 302 -19.23 -1.16 -21.09
CA TRP A 302 -18.62 -2.26 -21.82
C TRP A 302 -19.04 -2.17 -23.28
N GLY A 303 -18.08 -2.16 -24.21
CA GLY A 303 -18.35 -2.31 -25.64
C GLY A 303 -18.89 -3.71 -25.93
N ASN A 304 -19.85 -3.78 -26.85
CA ASN A 304 -20.47 -5.02 -27.33
C ASN A 304 -19.44 -6.02 -27.87
#